data_AF-A0A927P8I6-F1
#
_entry.id   AF-A0A927P8I6-F1
#
_cell.length_a   1.000
_cell.length_b   1.000
_cell.length_c   1.000
_cell.angle_alpha   90.00
_cell.angle_beta   90.00
_cell.angle_gamma   90.00
#
_symmetry.space_group_name_H-M   'P 1'
#
loop_
_entity.id
_entity.type
_entity.pdbx_description
1 polymer ?
#
loop_
_entity_poly.entity_id
_entity_poly.type
_entity_poly.pdbx_seq_one_letter_code
_entity_poly.pdbx_strand_id
1 'polypeptide(L)' 'MAEYCVLDETKICDNCGECNVCDLDPNKICDNCMKCLNTGADYNAIEIDEIIDDGTGADEFGQPFDENEVFDCFKEK' A
#
# COMPACT_ATOMS: atom_id res chain seq x y z
N MET A 1 2.41 -3.95 -25.17
CA MET A 1 2.79 -2.97 -24.13
C MET A 1 3.79 -3.66 -23.22
N ALA A 2 4.88 -3.00 -22.86
CA ALA A 2 5.86 -3.56 -21.94
C ALA A 2 5.44 -3.25 -20.50
N GLU A 3 5.49 -4.25 -19.63
CA GLU A 3 5.22 -4.09 -18.19
C GLU A 3 6.55 -3.80 -17.47
N TYR A 4 6.55 -2.85 -16.54
CA TYR A 4 7.73 -2.53 -15.73
C TYR A 4 7.83 -3.49 -14.54
N CYS A 5 9.05 -3.68 -14.03
CA CYS A 5 9.30 -4.54 -12.89
C CYS A 5 8.74 -3.91 -11.61
N VAL A 6 8.04 -4.71 -10.80
CA VAL A 6 7.50 -4.25 -9.50
C VAL A 6 8.58 -3.94 -8.47
N LEU A 7 9.78 -4.52 -8.61
CA LEU A 7 10.92 -4.27 -7.74
C LEU A 7 11.82 -3.14 -8.25
N ASP A 8 11.70 -2.76 -9.53
CA ASP A 8 12.55 -1.75 -10.17
C ASP A 8 11.79 -1.05 -11.30
N GLU A 9 11.31 0.16 -11.01
CA GLU A 9 10.56 1.00 -11.95
C GLU A 9 11.32 1.36 -13.23
N THR A 10 12.65 1.24 -13.23
CA THR A 10 13.50 1.55 -14.40
C THR A 10 13.69 0.34 -15.32
N LYS A 11 13.30 -0.86 -14.88
CA LYS A 11 13.53 -2.13 -15.58
C LYS A 11 12.24 -2.64 -16.23
N ILE A 12 12.32 -3.07 -17.49
CA ILE A 12 11.23 -3.83 -18.14
C ILE A 12 11.20 -5.25 -17.56
N CYS A 13 10.01 -5.74 -17.20
CA CYS A 13 9.83 -7.07 -16.63
C CYS A 13 10.27 -8.16 -17.64
N ASP A 14 11.26 -8.96 -17.24
CA ASP A 14 11.83 -10.07 -17.98
C ASP A 14 11.32 -11.44 -17.48
N ASN A 15 10.34 -11.45 -16.57
CA ASN A 15 9.83 -12.63 -15.89
C ASN A 15 10.91 -13.41 -15.12
N CYS A 16 11.88 -12.72 -14.50
CA CYS A 16 12.92 -13.34 -13.68
C CYS A 16 12.38 -14.12 -12.47
N GLY A 17 11.21 -13.73 -11.95
CA GLY A 17 10.55 -14.39 -10.82
C GLY A 17 11.08 -14.00 -9.44
N GLU A 18 12.02 -13.05 -9.35
CA GLU A 18 12.60 -12.57 -8.08
C GLU A 18 11.54 -12.01 -7.13
N CYS A 19 10.52 -11.32 -7.66
CA CYS A 19 9.40 -10.80 -6.88
C CYS A 19 8.53 -11.87 -6.21
N ASN A 20 8.70 -13.15 -6.57
CA ASN A 20 7.98 -14.26 -5.93
C ASN A 20 8.78 -14.90 -4.77
N VAL A 21 10.02 -14.47 -4.55
CA VAL A 21 10.89 -15.04 -3.51
C VAL A 21 10.81 -14.19 -2.25
N CYS A 22 10.98 -14.81 -1.08
CA CYS A 22 10.97 -14.10 0.19
C CYS A 22 12.25 -13.29 0.39
N ASP A 23 12.12 -12.01 0.72
CA ASP A 23 13.27 -11.13 1.00
C ASP A 23 14.14 -11.61 2.17
N LEU A 24 13.56 -12.33 3.14
CA LEU A 24 14.30 -12.89 4.27
C LEU A 24 14.98 -14.23 3.97
N ASP A 25 14.41 -15.04 3.08
CA ASP A 25 14.91 -16.38 2.77
C ASP A 25 14.84 -16.63 1.26
N PRO A 26 15.99 -16.60 0.55
CA PRO A 26 16.04 -16.78 -0.90
C PRO A 26 15.62 -18.19 -1.36
N ASN A 27 15.49 -19.16 -0.45
CA ASN A 27 15.01 -20.51 -0.77
C ASN A 27 13.50 -20.65 -0.62
N LYS A 28 12.81 -19.63 -0.12
CA LYS A 28 11.38 -19.66 0.17
C LYS A 28 10.60 -18.83 -0.84
N ILE A 29 9.55 -19.41 -1.43
CA ILE A 29 8.54 -18.65 -2.18
C ILE A 29 7.71 -17.81 -1.21
N CYS A 30 7.53 -16.53 -1.52
CA CYS A 30 6.75 -15.63 -0.69
C CYS A 30 5.28 -16.10 -0.61
N ASP A 31 4.85 -16.40 0.60
CA ASP A 31 3.49 -16.82 0.96
C ASP A 31 2.72 -15.71 1.68
N ASN A 32 3.21 -14.46 1.59
CA ASN A 32 2.68 -13.30 2.31
C ASN A 32 2.61 -13.47 3.84
N CYS A 33 3.51 -14.25 4.44
CA CYS A 33 3.54 -14.45 5.90
C CYS A 33 3.91 -13.20 6.73
N MET A 34 4.28 -12.09 6.09
CA MET A 34 4.66 -10.80 6.71
C MET A 34 5.81 -10.85 7.73
N LYS A 35 6.57 -11.95 7.79
CA LYS A 35 7.73 -12.06 8.69
C LYS A 35 8.82 -11.04 8.39
N CYS A 36 8.97 -10.65 7.11
CA CYS A 36 9.87 -9.57 6.68
C CYS A 36 9.50 -8.19 7.25
N LEU A 37 8.25 -8.00 7.70
CA LEU A 37 7.76 -6.77 8.32
C LEU A 37 7.67 -6.86 9.84
N ASN A 38 8.01 -8.01 10.42
CA ASN A 38 7.88 -8.22 11.86
C ASN A 38 9.05 -7.55 12.60
N THR A 39 8.75 -6.50 13.34
CA THR A 39 9.68 -5.74 14.18
C THR A 39 9.74 -6.26 15.62
N GLY A 40 8.89 -7.22 15.97
CA GLY A 40 8.71 -7.71 17.34
C GLY A 40 7.74 -6.87 18.19
N ALA A 41 7.14 -5.82 17.63
CA ALA A 41 6.09 -5.04 18.28
C ALA A 41 4.69 -5.64 18.01
N ASP A 42 3.74 -5.40 18.92
CA ASP A 42 2.34 -5.81 18.74
C ASP A 42 1.64 -5.06 17.59
N TYR A 43 2.13 -3.86 17.27
CA TYR A 43 1.67 -3.04 16.16
C TYR A 43 2.84 -2.27 15.55
N ASN A 44 2.81 -2.12 14.23
CA ASN A 44 3.64 -1.17 13.49
C ASN A 44 2.79 0.07 13.19
N ALA A 45 3.37 1.26 13.31
CA ALA A 45 2.72 2.52 12.96
C ALA A 45 3.62 3.33 12.02
N ILE A 46 2.99 4.03 11.08
CA ILE A 46 3.64 5.04 10.25
C ILE A 46 3.05 6.38 10.69
N GLU A 47 3.90 7.29 11.16
CA GLU A 47 3.49 8.65 11.51
C GLU A 47 3.40 9.50 10.24
N ILE A 48 2.32 10.28 10.14
CA ILE A 48 2.13 11.23 9.05
C ILE A 48 2.47 12.62 9.62
N ASP A 49 3.57 13.19 9.16
CA ASP A 49 4.02 14.52 9.62
C ASP A 49 3.12 15.64 9.09
N GLU A 50 2.77 15.58 7.81
CA GLU A 50 1.97 16.60 7.12
C GLU A 50 1.16 15.97 5.99
N ILE A 51 -0.04 16.53 5.74
CA ILE A 51 -0.85 16.21 4.57
C ILE A 51 -0.68 17.37 3.59
N ILE A 52 -0.03 17.12 2.46
CA ILE A 52 0.12 18.09 1.38
C ILE A 52 -1.06 17.90 0.44
N ASP A 53 -1.94 18.89 0.36
CA ASP A 53 -3.05 18.93 -0.58
C ASP A 53 -2.73 19.91 -1.70
N ASP A 54 -2.60 19.40 -2.93
CA ASP A 54 -2.42 20.21 -4.13
C ASP A 54 -3.75 20.56 -4.82
N GLY A 55 -4.87 20.21 -4.18
CA GLY A 55 -6.23 20.47 -4.65
C GLY A 55 -6.72 19.46 -5.68
N THR A 56 -5.94 18.42 -6.00
CA THR A 56 -6.30 17.37 -6.97
C THR A 56 -6.91 16.12 -6.32
N GLY A 57 -6.96 16.08 -4.98
CA GLY A 57 -7.41 14.90 -4.25
C GLY A 57 -8.85 14.48 -4.58
N ALA A 58 -9.73 15.44 -4.89
CA ALA A 58 -11.13 15.18 -5.22
C ALA A 58 -11.33 14.59 -6.63
N ASP A 59 -10.46 14.92 -7.58
CA ASP A 59 -10.45 14.42 -8.95
C ASP A 59 -9.69 13.08 -9.09
N GLU A 60 -8.67 12.82 -8.26
CA GLU A 60 -7.91 11.57 -8.29
C GLU A 60 -8.52 10.45 -7.41
N PHE A 61 -8.98 10.76 -6.20
CA PHE A 61 -9.41 9.76 -5.22
C PHE A 61 -10.93 9.72 -4.99
N GLY A 62 -11.69 10.61 -5.64
CA GLY A 62 -13.15 10.68 -5.51
C GLY A 62 -13.63 11.67 -4.44
N GLN A 63 -14.95 11.79 -4.34
CA GLN A 63 -15.64 12.94 -3.75
C GLN A 63 -15.11 13.40 -2.38
N PRO A 64 -15.13 14.72 -2.11
CA PRO A 64 -14.79 15.25 -0.79
C PRO A 64 -15.58 14.52 0.29
N PHE A 65 -14.92 14.21 1.41
CA PHE A 65 -15.57 13.69 2.61
C PHE A 65 -16.72 14.63 3.02
N ASP A 66 -17.97 14.26 2.75
CA ASP A 66 -19.13 15.00 3.23
C ASP A 66 -19.35 14.65 4.71
N GLU A 67 -19.04 15.61 5.58
CA GLU A 67 -19.24 15.49 7.03
C GLU A 67 -20.71 15.17 7.40
N ASN A 68 -21.67 15.49 6.53
CA ASN A 68 -23.08 15.20 6.74
C ASN A 68 -23.45 13.75 6.41
N GLU A 69 -22.75 13.06 5.51
CA GLU A 69 -23.00 11.65 5.20
C GLU A 69 -22.50 10.71 6.32
N VAL A 70 -21.42 11.10 7.02
CA VAL A 70 -20.94 10.36 8.19
C VAL A 70 -21.94 10.43 9.35
N PHE A 71 -22.57 11.58 9.56
CA PHE A 71 -23.54 11.79 10.64
C PHE A 71 -24.78 10.91 10.49
N ASP A 72 -25.27 10.68 9.27
CA ASP A 72 -26.46 9.86 9.02
C ASP A 72 -26.24 8.37 9.33
N CYS A 73 -25.02 7.86 9.16
CA CYS A 73 -24.67 6.49 9.57
C CYS A 73 -24.75 6.27 11.10
N PHE A 74 -24.53 7.33 11.90
CA PHE A 74 -24.63 7.27 13.36
C PHE A 74 -26.04 7.53 13.91
N LYS A 75 -26.98 8.02 13.08
CA LYS A 75 -28.37 8.26 13.52
C LYS A 75 -29.27 7.03 13.48
N GLU A 76 -28.85 5.96 12.81
CA GLU A 76 -29.60 4.70 12.77
C GLU A 76 -29.26 3.73 13.93
N LYS A 77 -28.67 4.21 15.03
CA LYS A 77 -28.54 3.47 16.29
C LYS A 77 -29.24 4.15 17.46
#